data_AF-A0A8J6XI36-F1
#
_entry.id   AF-A0A8J6XI36-F1
#
_cell.length_a   1.000
_cell.length_b   1.000
_cell.length_c   1.000
_cell.angle_alpha   90.00
_cell.angle_beta   90.00
_cell.angle_gamma   90.00
#
_symmetry.space_group_name_H-M   'P 1'
#
loop_
_entity.id
_entity.type
_entity.pdbx_description
1 polymer ?
#
loop_
_entity_poly.entity_id
_entity_poly.type
_entity_poly.pdbx_seq_one_letter_code
_entity_poly.pdbx_strand_id
1 'polypeptide(L)'
;MQSTLRIETKILPGNKIEINLPTDMLSSSVGQTVEVIVLLPEQPQLMRQNILEWIEQARGKGPFRSVEEINRDLQAERDSWDS
;
A
#
# COMPACT_ATOMS: atom_id res chain seq x y z
N MET A 1 -38.60 -7.82 -2.53
CA MET A 1 -37.52 -6.98 -1.99
C MET A 1 -36.34 -7.89 -1.73
N GLN A 2 -35.18 -7.65 -2.35
CA GLN A 2 -33.97 -8.45 -2.17
C GLN A 2 -33.18 -7.86 -0.99
N SER A 3 -32.95 -8.66 0.05
CA SER A 3 -32.16 -8.26 1.20
C SER A 3 -30.70 -8.60 0.91
N THR A 4 -29.83 -7.59 0.85
CA THR A 4 -28.39 -7.77 0.59
C THR A 4 -27.61 -7.66 1.89
N LEU A 5 -26.81 -8.69 2.20
CA LEU A 5 -25.96 -8.74 3.39
C LEU A 5 -24.49 -8.60 2.98
N ARG A 6 -23.82 -7.54 3.42
CA ARG A 6 -22.38 -7.32 3.21
C ARG A 6 -21.62 -7.63 4.50
N ILE A 7 -20.80 -8.68 4.47
CA ILE A 7 -19.94 -9.09 5.59
C ILE A 7 -18.48 -8.95 5.16
N GLU A 8 -17.69 -8.27 5.98
CA GLU A 8 -16.24 -8.23 5.84
C GLU A 8 -15.63 -9.34 6.69
N THR A 9 -14.79 -10.18 6.08
CA THR A 9 -14.16 -11.32 6.76
C THR A 9 -12.74 -11.52 6.24
N LYS A 10 -11.89 -12.15 7.05
CA LYS A 10 -10.49 -12.40 6.72
C LYS A 10 -10.32 -13.78 6.11
N ILE A 11 -9.36 -13.89 5.20
CA ILE A 11 -8.96 -15.18 4.63
C ILE A 11 -8.15 -15.94 5.68
N LEU A 12 -8.64 -17.11 6.07
CA LEU A 12 -8.00 -18.05 6.98
C LEU A 12 -6.97 -18.93 6.21
N PRO A 13 -6.04 -19.58 6.94
CA PRO A 13 -5.07 -20.49 6.33
C PRO A 13 -5.71 -21.55 5.43
N GLY A 14 -5.07 -21.83 4.30
CA GLY A 14 -5.62 -22.72 3.27
C GLY A 14 -6.69 -22.08 2.38
N ASN A 15 -6.67 -20.74 2.26
CA ASN A 15 -7.58 -19.96 1.41
C ASN A 15 -9.07 -20.17 1.77
N LYS A 16 -9.36 -20.26 3.06
CA LYS A 16 -10.72 -20.48 3.58
C LYS A 16 -11.34 -19.17 4.04
N ILE A 17 -12.65 -19.04 3.89
CA ILE A 17 -13.43 -17.90 4.38
C ILE A 17 -14.58 -18.46 5.22
N GLU A 18 -14.72 -17.96 6.45
CA GLU A 18 -15.84 -18.29 7.34
C GLU A 18 -16.77 -17.07 7.47
N ILE A 19 -18.07 -17.32 7.33
CA ILE A 19 -19.12 -16.30 7.38
C ILE A 19 -20.13 -16.77 8.42
N ASN A 20 -20.23 -16.04 9.54
CA ASN A 20 -21.27 -16.26 10.53
C ASN A 20 -22.46 -15.37 10.18
N LEU A 21 -23.56 -16.01 9.78
CA LEU A 21 -24.77 -15.31 9.42
C LEU A 21 -25.61 -15.01 10.68
N PRO A 22 -26.31 -13.86 10.74
CA PRO A 22 -27.15 -13.50 11.88
C PRO A 22 -28.31 -14.50 12.06
N THR A 23 -28.54 -14.97 13.29
CA THR A 23 -29.57 -15.97 13.61
C THR A 23 -30.99 -15.44 13.38
N ASP A 24 -31.19 -14.13 13.54
CA ASP A 24 -32.46 -13.41 13.34
C ASP A 24 -32.88 -13.34 11.86
N MET A 25 -31.93 -13.31 10.92
CA MET A 25 -32.21 -13.32 9.48
C MET A 25 -32.53 -14.73 8.93
N LEU A 26 -32.09 -15.79 9.62
CA LEU A 26 -32.09 -17.16 9.12
C LEU A 26 -32.98 -18.13 9.92
N SER A 27 -33.79 -17.60 10.85
CA SER A 27 -34.77 -18.40 11.61
C SER A 27 -35.76 -19.16 10.69
N SER A 28 -35.82 -18.82 9.39
CA SER A 28 -36.72 -19.40 8.39
C SER A 28 -36.02 -19.98 7.14
N SER A 29 -34.69 -20.19 7.16
CA SER A 29 -33.87 -20.37 5.95
C SER A 29 -33.27 -21.76 5.73
N VAL A 30 -33.61 -22.78 6.53
CA VAL A 30 -33.13 -24.15 6.28
C VAL A 30 -33.68 -24.60 4.92
N GLY A 31 -32.80 -24.73 3.93
CA GLY A 31 -33.15 -25.09 2.55
C GLY A 31 -33.22 -23.94 1.53
N GLN A 32 -32.93 -22.69 1.94
CA GLN A 32 -32.81 -21.58 0.98
C GLN A 32 -31.43 -21.55 0.30
N THR A 33 -31.43 -21.42 -1.02
CA THR A 33 -30.23 -21.13 -1.81
C THR A 33 -29.86 -19.66 -1.66
N VAL A 34 -28.60 -19.40 -1.30
CA VAL A 34 -28.04 -18.04 -1.20
C VAL A 34 -26.91 -17.86 -2.20
N GLU A 35 -26.81 -16.65 -2.76
CA GLU A 35 -25.71 -16.24 -3.63
C GLU A 35 -24.59 -15.58 -2.81
N VAL A 36 -23.34 -15.97 -3.06
CA VAL A 36 -22.16 -15.42 -2.37
C VAL A 36 -21.25 -14.75 -3.39
N ILE A 37 -20.99 -13.46 -3.20
CA ILE A 37 -20.09 -12.67 -4.05
C ILE A 37 -18.85 -12.31 -3.23
N VAL A 38 -17.68 -12.74 -3.69
CA VAL A 38 -16.39 -12.45 -3.06
C VAL A 38 -15.69 -11.34 -3.82
N LEU A 39 -15.44 -10.21 -3.15
CA LEU A 39 -14.70 -9.08 -3.68
C LEU A 39 -13.30 -9.08 -3.07
N LEU A 40 -12.29 -9.31 -3.90
CA LEU A 40 -10.89 -9.23 -3.46
C LEU A 40 -10.47 -7.75 -3.44
N PRO A 41 -9.78 -7.28 -2.38
CA PRO A 41 -9.25 -5.94 -2.36
C PRO A 41 -8.22 -5.77 -3.47
N GLU A 42 -8.24 -4.60 -4.12
CA GLU A 42 -7.19 -4.23 -5.05
C GLU A 42 -5.88 -4.14 -4.28
N GLN A 43 -4.94 -5.04 -4.55
CA GLN A 43 -3.61 -4.91 -3.98
C GLN A 43 -3.00 -3.66 -4.58
N PRO A 44 -2.50 -2.70 -3.77
CA PRO A 44 -1.73 -1.61 -4.33
C PRO A 44 -0.57 -2.26 -5.07
N GLN A 45 -0.54 -2.08 -6.39
CA GLN A 45 0.64 -2.43 -7.15
C GLN A 45 1.76 -1.61 -6.53
N LEU A 46 2.62 -2.25 -5.74
CA LEU A 46 3.86 -1.65 -5.32
C LEU A 46 4.60 -1.39 -6.63
N MET A 47 4.50 -0.15 -7.13
CA MET A 47 5.37 0.33 -8.19
C MET A 47 6.77 0.06 -7.67
N ARG A 48 7.40 -1.00 -8.17
CA ARG A 48 8.83 -1.23 -8.02
C ARG A 48 9.48 -0.10 -8.80
N GLN A 49 9.61 1.06 -8.16
CA GLN A 49 10.33 2.17 -8.74
C GLN A 49 11.74 1.64 -9.01
N ASN A 50 12.12 1.62 -10.29
CA ASN A 50 13.47 1.25 -10.64
C ASN A 50 14.39 2.28 -9.98
N ILE A 51 15.42 1.84 -9.27
CA ILE A 51 16.38 2.73 -8.59
C ILE A 51 16.91 3.79 -9.56
N LEU A 52 17.08 3.43 -10.84
CA LEU A 52 17.51 4.37 -11.88
C LEU A 52 16.46 5.46 -12.14
N GLU A 53 15.18 5.12 -12.22
CA GLU A 53 14.10 6.11 -12.38
C GLU A 53 14.01 7.04 -11.19
N TRP A 54 14.24 6.53 -9.97
CA TRP A 54 14.25 7.34 -8.76
C TRP A 54 15.44 8.31 -8.75
N ILE A 55 16.63 7.85 -9.13
CA ILE A 55 17.83 8.72 -9.24
C ILE A 55 17.61 9.82 -10.28
N GLU A 56 17.02 9.51 -11.44
CA GLU A 56 16.68 10.53 -12.45
C GLU A 56 15.69 11.57 -11.93
N GLN A 57 14.63 11.13 -11.24
CA GLN A 57 13.66 12.05 -10.62
C GLN A 57 14.30 12.93 -9.55
N ALA A 58 15.23 12.39 -8.77
CA ALA A 58 15.95 13.14 -7.73
C ALA A 58 16.87 14.20 -8.35
N ARG A 59 17.58 13.86 -9.45
CA ARG A 59 18.40 14.80 -10.21
C ARG A 59 17.60 15.97 -10.79
N GLY A 60 16.35 15.72 -11.21
CA GLY A 60 15.47 16.77 -11.75
C GLY A 60 14.90 17.75 -10.71
N LYS A 61 14.95 17.43 -9.41
CA LYS A 61 14.32 18.22 -8.34
C LYS A 61 15.28 19.10 -7.54
N GLY A 62 16.58 18.91 -7.69
CA GLY A 62 17.61 19.67 -6.98
C GLY A 62 18.42 20.58 -7.91
N PRO A 63 18.91 21.74 -7.43
CA PRO A 63 19.92 22.48 -8.17
C PRO A 63 21.16 21.59 -8.33
N PHE A 64 21.60 21.41 -9.57
CA PHE A 64 22.84 20.70 -9.87
C PHE A 64 24.00 21.55 -9.35
N ARG A 65 24.54 21.18 -8.18
CA ARG A 65 25.74 21.81 -7.64
C ARG A 65 26.95 21.34 -8.42
N SER A 66 27.82 22.27 -8.80
CA SER A 66 29.07 21.90 -9.45
C SER A 66 30.01 21.23 -8.43
N VAL A 67 30.93 20.42 -8.92
CA VAL A 67 31.94 19.76 -8.06
C VAL A 67 32.79 20.80 -7.33
N GLU A 68 33.07 21.92 -7.99
CA GLU A 68 33.82 23.04 -7.44
C GLU A 68 33.09 23.74 -6.30
N GLU A 69 31.77 23.90 -6.39
CA GLU A 69 30.95 24.46 -5.32
C GLU A 69 30.94 23.54 -4.10
N ILE A 70 30.76 22.23 -4.31
CA ILE A 70 30.79 21.23 -3.24
C ILE A 70 32.17 21.23 -2.56
N ASN A 71 33.25 21.30 -3.34
CA ASN A 71 34.60 21.33 -2.79
C ASN A 71 34.88 22.62 -1.99
N ARG A 72 34.36 23.77 -2.44
CA ARG A 72 34.49 25.02 -1.71
C ARG A 72 33.76 24.97 -0.37
N ASP A 73 32.55 24.43 -0.33
CA ASP A 73 31.77 24.29 0.90
C ASP A 73 32.48 23.34 1.88
N LEU A 74 32.99 22.19 1.39
CA LEU A 74 33.76 21.25 2.19
C LEU A 74 35.05 21.87 2.75
N GLN A 75 35.74 22.71 1.98
CA GLN A 75 36.94 23.40 2.45
C GLN A 75 36.60 24.42 3.53
N ALA A 76 35.53 25.21 3.33
CA ALA A 76 35.08 26.18 4.33
C ALA A 76 34.65 25.51 5.65
N GLU A 77 33.99 24.35 5.58
CA GLU A 77 33.67 23.53 6.76
C GLU A 77 34.94 23.08 7.49
N ARG A 78 35.94 22.58 6.78
CA ARG A 78 37.22 22.14 7.39
C ARG A 78 37.96 23.29 8.05
N ASP A 79 38.07 24.43 7.36
CA ASP A 79 38.75 25.62 7.89
C ASP A 79 38.07 26.14 9.17
N SER A 80 36.75 25.95 9.29
CA SER A 80 35.99 26.33 10.49
C SER A 80 36.23 25.45 11.71
N TRP A 81 36.78 24.24 11.53
CA TRP A 81 37.08 23.31 12.62
C TRP A 81 38.49 23.49 13.19
N ASP A 82 39.40 24.04 12.38
CA ASP A 82 40.77 24.36 12.78
C ASP A 82 40.89 25.74 13.47
N SER A 83 39.76 26.44 13.67
CA SER A 83 39.66 27.77 14.29
C SER A 83 39.20 27.74 15.75
#